data_AF-A0A9D5VJR0-F1
#
_entry.id   AF-A0A9D5VJR0-F1
#
_cell.length_a   1.000
_cell.length_b   1.000
_cell.length_c   1.000
_cell.angle_alpha   90.00
_cell.angle_beta   90.00
_cell.angle_gamma   90.00
#
_symmetry.space_group_name_H-M   'P 1'
#
loop_
_entity.id
_entity.type
_entity.pdbx_description
1 polymer ?
#
loop_
_entity_poly.entity_id
_entity_poly.type
_entity_poly.pdbx_seq_one_letter_code
_entity_poly.pdbx_strand_id
1 'polypeptide(L)'
;MEQNHGEQKTAATTSKSVSDSGEYGEEGENQSQSQNLNQDHNRRIRIRDLGLSIGHHRPGRYNAITDVRGVKVGHSTIIKGHGELIPTKGPIRTGVTAIIPYENNIYWDRVVGGAFVLNGAGELSGITQVAEWGVIETPIILTNTLSVGTCSDAVVQYMTEKNPEIGQKHDVIIPLVGECDDSWLNDIAGQHVQSEHVYQAIANARGGPVQEGNVGGGTGMITCDFKAGIGTSSRKLHQKYGGHTVGVLVMSNFGEMKDLRIDGIPVGHMLYSRYAHLKKRNTIYGSIIAVVATDAPLLGHQLNRLAKRAALGIGRMGSYAAHGSGEIVLAFSTANRVPRETRKMVYKMKILLDQRMDPLYQAVVEATEEAIVNSLCMATDLEGINGNFAPSIPLKSLKKIIYNHKKFCESC
;
A
#
# COMPACT_ATOMS: atom_id res chain seq x y z
N MET A 1 -6.85 48.60 52.85
CA MET A 1 -5.46 48.96 53.20
C MET A 1 -4.68 48.85 51.90
N GLU A 2 -4.85 49.84 51.01
CA GLU A 2 -3.93 51.01 50.84
C GLU A 2 -2.54 50.53 50.40
N GLN A 3 -2.23 50.53 49.09
CA GLN A 3 -1.74 51.63 48.24
C GLN A 3 -0.33 52.14 48.57
N ASN A 4 0.38 52.48 47.47
CA ASN A 4 1.53 53.40 47.31
C ASN A 4 2.94 52.83 47.52
N HIS A 5 4.00 53.28 46.82
CA HIS A 5 4.28 54.00 45.55
C HIS A 5 5.82 54.22 45.54
N GLY A 6 6.40 54.55 44.37
CA GLY A 6 7.63 55.35 44.23
C GLY A 6 8.95 54.56 44.07
N GLU A 7 9.59 54.54 42.90
CA GLU A 7 10.42 55.58 42.22
C GLU A 7 11.93 55.50 42.56
N GLN A 8 12.74 55.05 41.59
CA GLN A 8 13.73 55.82 40.78
C GLN A 8 15.00 56.32 41.51
N LYS A 9 16.19 55.93 40.99
CA LYS A 9 17.17 56.83 40.32
C LYS A 9 18.56 56.17 40.04
N THR A 10 18.93 56.22 38.76
CA THR A 10 20.24 56.59 38.13
C THR A 10 21.56 56.57 38.92
N ALA A 11 22.64 56.01 38.34
CA ALA A 11 23.74 56.78 37.69
C ALA A 11 24.95 55.89 37.27
N ALA A 12 25.68 56.39 36.27
CA ALA A 12 26.68 55.74 35.41
C ALA A 12 28.16 55.87 35.88
N THR A 13 29.09 55.10 35.28
CA THR A 13 30.49 55.48 34.89
C THR A 13 31.24 54.25 34.29
N THR A 14 31.49 54.20 32.97
CA THR A 14 32.74 54.46 32.18
C THR A 14 33.94 53.49 32.25
N SER A 15 34.19 52.88 31.07
CA SER A 15 35.45 52.70 30.31
C SER A 15 36.62 51.84 30.86
N LYS A 16 37.06 50.84 30.08
CA LYS A 16 38.25 50.91 29.19
C LYS A 16 38.53 49.59 28.46
N SER A 17 39.03 49.74 27.25
CA SER A 17 39.48 48.75 26.25
C SER A 17 40.83 48.11 26.56
N VAL A 18 41.03 46.85 26.20
CA VAL A 18 42.32 46.29 25.75
C VAL A 18 42.06 45.26 24.63
N SER A 19 42.77 45.45 23.53
CA SER A 19 42.92 44.58 22.36
C SER A 19 43.89 43.43 22.61
N ASP A 20 43.63 42.23 22.07
CA ASP A 20 44.73 41.42 21.53
C ASP A 20 44.26 40.48 20.41
N SER A 21 45.19 40.22 19.50
CA SER A 21 45.07 39.60 18.18
C SER A 21 45.73 38.22 18.12
N GLY A 22 45.30 37.35 17.19
CA GLY A 22 45.99 36.11 16.78
C GLY A 22 45.04 34.90 16.72
N GLU A 23 44.47 34.53 15.57
CA GLU A 23 45.00 33.65 14.50
C GLU A 23 44.54 32.17 14.60
N TYR A 24 43.69 31.81 13.62
CA TYR A 24 43.49 30.55 12.89
C TYR A 24 43.58 29.15 13.55
N GLY A 25 42.53 28.36 13.32
CA GLY A 25 42.56 26.90 13.36
C GLY A 25 41.24 26.27 12.91
N GLU A 26 41.24 25.66 11.73
CA GLU A 26 40.11 25.06 11.03
C GLU A 26 39.50 23.85 11.79
N GLU A 27 38.34 24.03 12.42
CA GLU A 27 37.51 22.93 12.92
C GLU A 27 36.03 23.17 12.56
N GLY A 28 35.70 23.10 11.27
CA GLY A 28 34.33 23.37 10.81
C GLY A 28 33.77 22.43 9.74
N GLU A 29 34.60 21.74 8.96
CA GLU A 29 34.12 21.11 7.71
C GLU A 29 33.97 19.58 7.76
N ASN A 30 34.50 18.90 8.79
CA ASN A 30 34.45 17.41 8.85
C ASN A 30 33.20 16.82 9.53
N GLN A 31 32.37 17.63 10.19
CA GLN A 31 31.11 17.14 10.79
C GLN A 31 29.90 17.26 9.84
N SER A 32 29.94 18.15 8.85
CA SER A 32 28.84 18.32 7.89
C SER A 32 28.87 17.29 6.74
N GLN A 33 30.05 16.83 6.33
CA GLN A 33 30.18 15.78 5.31
C GLN A 33 29.83 14.38 5.86
N SER A 34 30.12 14.09 7.13
CA SER A 34 29.78 12.81 7.77
C SER A 34 28.27 12.68 8.08
N GLN A 35 27.57 13.79 8.27
CA GLN A 35 26.09 13.80 8.38
C GLN A 35 25.39 13.65 7.02
N ASN A 36 25.96 14.19 5.94
CA ASN A 36 25.41 14.02 4.58
C ASN A 36 25.66 12.62 3.99
N LEU A 37 26.77 11.94 4.34
CA LEU A 37 27.04 10.57 3.89
C LEU A 37 26.15 9.51 4.57
N ASN A 38 25.63 9.79 5.76
CA ASN A 38 24.71 8.89 6.47
C ASN A 38 23.24 9.01 6.02
N GLN A 39 22.83 10.13 5.42
CA GLN A 39 21.47 10.28 4.88
C GLN A 39 21.24 9.44 3.60
N ASP A 40 22.28 9.24 2.78
CA ASP A 40 22.18 8.46 1.54
C ASP A 40 22.10 6.93 1.78
N HIS A 41 22.41 6.46 3.00
CA HIS A 41 22.38 5.05 3.36
C HIS A 41 21.04 4.54 3.88
N ASN A 42 20.09 5.44 4.19
CA ASN A 42 18.76 5.10 4.72
C ASN A 42 17.60 5.39 3.75
N ARG A 43 17.88 5.89 2.54
CA ARG A 43 16.84 6.14 1.55
C ARG A 43 16.23 4.82 1.07
N ARG A 44 14.94 4.65 1.34
CA ARG A 44 14.15 3.53 0.79
C ARG A 44 13.89 3.78 -0.70
N ILE A 45 14.09 2.73 -1.50
CA ILE A 45 13.97 2.76 -2.95
C ILE A 45 13.35 1.45 -3.43
N ARG A 46 12.75 1.43 -4.62
CA ARG A 46 12.07 0.24 -5.16
C ARG A 46 13.07 -0.78 -5.66
N ILE A 47 12.60 -2.02 -5.90
CA ILE A 47 13.48 -3.12 -6.30
C ILE A 47 14.24 -2.82 -7.60
N ARG A 48 13.59 -2.16 -8.56
CA ARG A 48 14.22 -1.77 -9.84
C ARG A 48 15.29 -0.71 -9.68
N ASP A 49 15.13 0.19 -8.72
CA ASP A 49 16.12 1.22 -8.41
C ASP A 49 17.38 0.61 -7.75
N LEU A 50 17.29 -0.60 -7.20
CA LEU A 50 18.46 -1.39 -6.79
C LEU A 50 19.22 -2.02 -7.96
N GLY A 51 18.68 -1.92 -9.18
CA GLY A 51 19.19 -2.59 -10.38
C GLY A 51 18.65 -4.02 -10.55
N LEU A 52 17.56 -4.37 -9.87
CA LEU A 52 16.97 -5.70 -9.88
C LEU A 52 15.60 -5.69 -10.56
N SER A 53 15.41 -6.53 -11.58
CA SER A 53 14.15 -6.64 -12.30
C SER A 53 13.46 -7.97 -11.99
N ILE A 54 12.14 -7.93 -11.79
CA ILE A 54 11.27 -9.09 -11.65
C ILE A 54 10.45 -9.25 -12.93
N GLY A 55 10.39 -10.47 -13.47
CA GLY A 55 9.61 -10.78 -14.66
C GLY A 55 10.19 -10.24 -15.97
N HIS A 56 9.43 -10.42 -17.05
CA HIS A 56 9.86 -10.16 -18.43
C HIS A 56 9.18 -8.94 -19.07
N HIS A 57 8.01 -8.54 -18.57
CA HIS A 57 7.30 -7.39 -19.10
C HIS A 57 7.90 -6.09 -18.55
N ARG A 58 7.94 -5.05 -19.39
CA ARG A 58 8.34 -3.71 -18.95
C ARG A 58 7.24 -3.10 -18.09
N PRO A 59 7.58 -2.36 -17.02
CA PRO A 59 6.59 -1.62 -16.28
C PRO A 59 6.04 -0.44 -17.09
N GLY A 60 4.90 0.10 -16.63
CA GLY A 60 4.42 1.41 -17.05
C GLY A 60 5.32 2.55 -16.56
N ARG A 61 4.91 3.80 -16.83
CA ARG A 61 5.73 4.99 -16.55
C ARG A 61 6.05 5.13 -15.06
N TYR A 62 5.06 4.88 -14.21
CA TYR A 62 5.20 5.03 -12.77
C TYR A 62 5.52 3.71 -12.08
N ASN A 63 5.40 2.58 -12.79
CA ASN A 63 5.44 1.24 -12.22
C ASN A 63 4.48 1.14 -11.03
N ALA A 64 3.22 1.52 -11.27
CA ALA A 64 2.18 1.63 -10.26
C ALA A 64 0.80 1.33 -10.85
N ILE A 65 -0.18 1.01 -10.02
CA ILE A 65 -1.57 0.73 -10.45
C ILE A 65 -2.19 1.90 -11.25
N THR A 66 -1.74 3.13 -10.96
CA THR A 66 -2.11 4.38 -11.63
C THR A 66 -1.57 4.52 -13.06
N ASP A 67 -0.73 3.60 -13.53
CA ASP A 67 -0.39 3.49 -14.96
C ASP A 67 -1.60 3.03 -15.81
N VAL A 68 -2.62 2.46 -15.17
CA VAL A 68 -3.94 2.26 -15.79
C VAL A 68 -4.67 3.60 -15.76
N ARG A 69 -4.88 4.19 -16.94
CA ARG A 69 -5.40 5.55 -17.09
C ARG A 69 -6.71 5.75 -16.33
N GLY A 70 -6.79 6.85 -15.57
CA GLY A 70 -7.96 7.24 -14.79
C GLY A 70 -8.00 6.64 -13.38
N VAL A 71 -7.16 5.65 -13.07
CA VAL A 71 -7.04 5.13 -11.70
C VAL A 71 -6.29 6.13 -10.83
N LYS A 72 -6.81 6.37 -9.63
CA LYS A 72 -6.20 7.25 -8.62
C LYS A 72 -6.01 6.50 -7.31
N VAL A 73 -4.97 6.86 -6.55
CA VAL A 73 -4.71 6.30 -5.22
C VAL A 73 -4.44 7.43 -4.23
N GLY A 74 -5.01 7.33 -3.04
CA GLY A 74 -4.80 8.27 -1.95
C GLY A 74 -4.71 7.56 -0.59
N HIS A 75 -4.07 8.22 0.38
CA HIS A 75 -3.82 7.66 1.70
C HIS A 75 -4.16 8.67 2.81
N SER A 76 -4.57 8.15 3.96
CA SER A 76 -4.54 8.82 5.26
C SER A 76 -3.79 7.91 6.23
N THR A 77 -2.74 8.42 6.88
CA THR A 77 -1.79 7.64 7.69
C THR A 77 -1.82 8.12 9.12
N ILE A 78 -1.98 7.21 10.08
CA ILE A 78 -2.13 7.52 11.51
C ILE A 78 -1.02 6.84 12.30
N ILE A 79 -0.07 7.64 12.80
CA ILE A 79 1.00 7.21 13.69
C ILE A 79 0.99 8.12 14.93
N LYS A 80 0.68 7.56 16.10
CA LYS A 80 0.62 8.32 17.36
C LYS A 80 0.99 7.45 18.56
N GLY A 81 1.67 8.02 19.55
CA GLY A 81 2.06 7.33 20.78
C GLY A 81 3.17 6.29 20.58
N HIS A 82 3.70 5.79 21.69
CA HIS A 82 4.78 4.79 21.79
C HIS A 82 4.66 4.02 23.11
N GLY A 83 5.40 2.92 23.26
CA GLY A 83 5.46 2.14 24.50
C GLY A 83 4.34 1.11 24.64
N GLU A 84 3.93 0.84 25.87
CA GLU A 84 2.94 -0.18 26.21
C GLU A 84 1.56 0.13 25.62
N LEU A 85 0.84 -0.92 25.23
CA LEU A 85 -0.54 -0.81 24.79
C LEU A 85 -1.40 -0.31 25.96
N ILE A 86 -2.04 0.84 25.77
CA ILE A 86 -3.20 1.24 26.56
C ILE A 86 -4.41 1.06 25.66
N PRO A 87 -5.23 0.00 25.86
CA PRO A 87 -6.34 -0.29 24.97
C PRO A 87 -7.24 0.93 24.76
N THR A 88 -7.60 1.19 23.50
CA THR A 88 -8.38 2.36 23.06
C THR A 88 -7.66 3.71 23.08
N LYS A 89 -6.38 3.76 23.44
CA LYS A 89 -5.57 4.99 23.42
C LYS A 89 -4.33 4.90 22.53
N GLY A 90 -3.89 3.72 22.16
CA GLY A 90 -2.68 3.48 21.37
C GLY A 90 -1.55 2.77 22.14
N PRO A 91 -0.35 2.66 21.56
CA PRO A 91 0.09 3.27 20.29
C PRO A 91 -0.74 2.94 19.04
N ILE A 92 -0.84 3.92 18.14
CA ILE A 92 -1.65 3.84 16.91
C ILE A 92 -0.71 3.73 15.70
N ARG A 93 -0.91 2.72 14.86
CA ARG A 93 -0.12 2.44 13.63
C ARG A 93 -1.03 1.95 12.52
N THR A 94 -1.93 2.79 12.05
CA THR A 94 -2.97 2.37 11.09
C THR A 94 -3.30 3.47 10.08
N GLY A 95 -4.32 3.27 9.25
CA GLY A 95 -4.76 4.28 8.31
C GLY A 95 -5.69 3.72 7.24
N VAL A 96 -5.91 4.53 6.20
CA VAL A 96 -6.84 4.23 5.11
C VAL A 96 -6.15 4.45 3.77
N THR A 97 -6.37 3.55 2.82
CA THR A 97 -6.01 3.73 1.41
C THR A 97 -7.26 3.70 0.56
N ALA A 98 -7.43 4.69 -0.31
CA ALA A 98 -8.52 4.76 -1.27
C ALA A 98 -7.97 4.54 -2.68
N ILE A 99 -8.63 3.68 -3.44
CA ILE A 99 -8.37 3.44 -4.86
C ILE A 99 -9.64 3.85 -5.61
N ILE A 100 -9.52 4.83 -6.49
CA ILE A 100 -10.63 5.31 -7.32
C ILE A 100 -10.47 4.66 -8.71
N PRO A 101 -11.38 3.73 -9.12
CA PRO A 101 -11.23 2.99 -10.37
C PRO A 101 -11.34 3.86 -11.64
N TYR A 102 -11.95 5.04 -11.52
CA TYR A 102 -12.19 5.95 -12.62
C TYR A 102 -12.10 7.40 -12.15
N GLU A 103 -11.57 8.29 -13.00
CA GLU A 103 -11.32 9.68 -12.66
C GLU A 103 -12.59 10.53 -12.53
N ASN A 104 -13.67 10.10 -13.19
CA ASN A 104 -15.00 10.69 -13.10
C ASN A 104 -15.84 9.96 -12.04
N ASN A 105 -17.14 10.21 -12.02
CA ASN A 105 -18.02 9.66 -10.98
C ASN A 105 -18.30 8.15 -11.20
N ILE A 106 -17.65 7.32 -10.38
CA ILE A 106 -17.76 5.84 -10.40
C ILE A 106 -19.19 5.33 -10.12
N TYR A 107 -20.02 6.12 -9.45
CA TYR A 107 -21.43 5.79 -9.19
C TYR A 107 -22.25 5.73 -10.49
N TRP A 108 -22.01 6.70 -11.38
CA TRP A 108 -22.72 6.85 -12.65
C TRP A 108 -22.08 6.00 -13.76
N ASP A 109 -20.75 5.99 -13.83
CA ASP A 109 -19.98 5.26 -14.83
C ASP A 109 -19.26 4.08 -14.18
N ARG A 110 -20.05 3.04 -13.86
CA ARG A 110 -19.56 1.84 -13.16
C ARG A 110 -18.55 1.10 -14.02
N VAL A 111 -17.59 0.45 -13.38
CA VAL A 111 -16.56 -0.33 -14.07
C VAL A 111 -16.83 -1.82 -13.93
N VAL A 112 -16.38 -2.61 -14.89
CA VAL A 112 -16.49 -4.07 -14.80
C VAL A 112 -15.53 -4.57 -13.74
N GLY A 113 -16.02 -5.41 -12.83
CA GLY A 113 -15.28 -5.98 -11.71
C GLY A 113 -15.33 -7.50 -11.69
N GLY A 114 -14.38 -8.09 -10.98
CA GLY A 114 -14.33 -9.50 -10.62
C GLY A 114 -13.46 -9.69 -9.38
N ALA A 115 -13.57 -10.83 -8.71
CA ALA A 115 -12.82 -11.10 -7.49
C ALA A 115 -12.44 -12.58 -7.38
N PHE A 116 -11.49 -12.87 -6.50
CA PHE A 116 -11.09 -14.21 -6.13
C PHE A 116 -10.63 -14.25 -4.67
N VAL A 117 -11.21 -15.17 -3.90
CA VAL A 117 -10.80 -15.47 -2.52
C VAL A 117 -9.88 -16.68 -2.58
N LEU A 118 -8.59 -16.49 -2.28
CA LEU A 118 -7.64 -17.60 -2.17
C LEU A 118 -7.78 -18.28 -0.81
N ASN A 119 -7.83 -17.49 0.27
CA ASN A 119 -8.26 -17.94 1.58
C ASN A 119 -9.14 -16.87 2.23
N GLY A 120 -10.27 -17.30 2.83
CA GLY A 120 -11.37 -16.43 3.26
C GLY A 120 -11.32 -15.99 4.72
N ALA A 121 -10.19 -16.17 5.41
CA ALA A 121 -9.99 -15.71 6.77
C ALA A 121 -9.69 -14.19 6.83
N GLY A 122 -10.53 -13.39 6.19
CA GLY A 122 -10.45 -11.94 6.08
C GLY A 122 -11.70 -11.37 5.42
N GLU A 123 -11.77 -10.05 5.29
CA GLU A 123 -12.96 -9.34 4.81
C GLU A 123 -12.69 -8.48 3.58
N LEU A 124 -13.66 -8.48 2.66
CA LEU A 124 -13.78 -7.55 1.54
C LEU A 124 -15.28 -7.28 1.35
N SER A 125 -15.80 -6.29 2.07
CA SER A 125 -17.23 -5.95 1.99
C SER A 125 -17.61 -5.62 0.55
N GLY A 126 -18.83 -5.95 0.13
CA GLY A 126 -19.31 -5.68 -1.23
C GLY A 126 -18.83 -6.65 -2.31
N ILE A 127 -17.97 -7.62 -1.99
CA ILE A 127 -17.53 -8.65 -2.94
C ILE A 127 -18.70 -9.47 -3.52
N THR A 128 -19.78 -9.66 -2.75
CA THR A 128 -20.99 -10.38 -3.19
C THR A 128 -21.69 -9.65 -4.34
N GLN A 129 -21.76 -8.31 -4.30
CA GLN A 129 -22.30 -7.51 -5.39
C GLN A 129 -21.40 -7.60 -6.64
N VAL A 130 -20.08 -7.57 -6.46
CA VAL A 130 -19.13 -7.74 -7.57
C VAL A 130 -19.30 -9.12 -8.22
N ALA A 131 -19.51 -10.17 -7.43
CA ALA A 131 -19.74 -11.53 -7.92
C ALA A 131 -21.05 -11.64 -8.71
N GLU A 132 -22.12 -10.99 -8.23
CA GLU A 132 -23.46 -11.06 -8.82
C GLU A 132 -23.59 -10.18 -10.07
N TRP A 133 -23.19 -8.91 -9.97
CA TRP A 133 -23.41 -7.92 -11.04
C TRP A 133 -22.19 -7.74 -11.95
N GLY A 134 -21.01 -8.18 -11.54
CA GLY A 134 -19.78 -7.99 -12.32
C GLY A 134 -19.39 -6.52 -12.47
N VAL A 135 -19.81 -5.65 -11.55
CA VAL A 135 -19.52 -4.21 -11.58
C VAL A 135 -19.01 -3.68 -10.24
N ILE A 136 -18.29 -2.56 -10.30
CA ILE A 136 -17.83 -1.77 -9.17
C ILE A 136 -18.36 -0.35 -9.32
N GLU A 137 -18.96 0.17 -8.26
CA GLU A 137 -19.70 1.44 -8.26
C GLU A 137 -19.33 2.39 -7.10
N THR A 138 -18.33 2.01 -6.31
CA THR A 138 -17.80 2.80 -5.19
C THR A 138 -16.27 2.89 -5.28
N PRO A 139 -15.64 3.87 -4.60
CA PRO A 139 -14.23 3.77 -4.27
C PRO A 139 -13.91 2.46 -3.55
N ILE A 140 -12.73 1.90 -3.80
CA ILE A 140 -12.23 0.74 -3.06
C ILE A 140 -11.41 1.25 -1.88
N ILE A 141 -11.78 0.89 -0.66
CA ILE A 141 -11.11 1.30 0.57
C ILE A 141 -10.34 0.13 1.17
N LEU A 142 -9.11 0.37 1.62
CA LEU A 142 -8.27 -0.60 2.31
C LEU A 142 -7.89 -0.05 3.69
N THR A 143 -8.10 -0.83 4.76
CA THR A 143 -7.91 -0.41 6.16
C THR A 143 -7.54 -1.61 7.06
N ASN A 144 -7.55 -1.45 8.39
CA ASN A 144 -7.41 -2.55 9.34
C ASN A 144 -8.73 -3.31 9.58
N THR A 145 -8.64 -4.55 10.06
CA THR A 145 -9.76 -5.48 10.26
C THR A 145 -10.94 -4.88 11.03
N LEU A 146 -10.68 -4.28 12.19
CA LEU A 146 -11.75 -3.77 13.06
C LEU A 146 -12.28 -2.40 12.62
N SER A 147 -11.78 -1.84 11.52
CA SER A 147 -12.22 -0.57 10.96
C SER A 147 -13.03 -0.72 9.66
N VAL A 148 -13.32 -1.95 9.21
CA VAL A 148 -14.15 -2.20 8.02
C VAL A 148 -15.52 -1.54 8.15
N GLY A 149 -16.18 -1.67 9.30
CA GLY A 149 -17.49 -1.07 9.57
C GLY A 149 -17.45 0.46 9.46
N THR A 150 -16.50 1.12 10.12
CA THR A 150 -16.34 2.58 10.06
C THR A 150 -16.04 3.07 8.65
N CYS A 151 -15.19 2.36 7.91
CA CYS A 151 -14.92 2.70 6.52
C CYS A 151 -16.14 2.52 5.61
N SER A 152 -16.93 1.46 5.84
CA SER A 152 -18.16 1.22 5.08
C SER A 152 -19.18 2.34 5.31
N ASP A 153 -19.43 2.70 6.58
CA ASP A 153 -20.34 3.80 6.94
C ASP A 153 -19.88 5.14 6.31
N ALA A 154 -18.59 5.46 6.42
CA ALA A 154 -18.03 6.67 5.80
C ALA A 154 -18.18 6.68 4.27
N VAL A 155 -18.00 5.55 3.59
CA VAL A 155 -18.25 5.47 2.13
C VAL A 155 -19.72 5.69 1.81
N VAL A 156 -20.65 5.14 2.59
CA VAL A 156 -22.09 5.40 2.42
C VAL A 156 -22.39 6.90 2.54
N GLN A 157 -21.91 7.54 3.61
CA GLN A 157 -22.07 8.98 3.83
C GLN A 157 -21.48 9.81 2.69
N TYR A 158 -20.23 9.55 2.30
CA TYR A 158 -19.57 10.23 1.18
C TYR A 158 -20.37 10.10 -0.13
N MET A 159 -20.82 8.90 -0.47
CA MET A 159 -21.48 8.64 -1.74
C MET A 159 -22.89 9.22 -1.78
N THR A 160 -23.64 9.16 -0.67
CA THR A 160 -24.98 9.74 -0.56
C THR A 160 -24.96 11.27 -0.55
N GLU A 161 -23.94 11.89 0.05
CA GLU A 161 -23.73 13.34 -0.05
C GLU A 161 -23.45 13.76 -1.51
N LYS A 162 -22.61 13.01 -2.23
CA LYS A 162 -22.27 13.30 -3.63
C LYS A 162 -23.37 12.92 -4.63
N ASN A 163 -24.24 11.99 -4.26
CA ASN A 163 -25.34 11.51 -5.10
C ASN A 163 -26.62 11.39 -4.24
N PRO A 164 -27.32 12.50 -3.97
CA PRO A 164 -28.48 12.53 -3.06
C PRO A 164 -29.67 11.66 -3.50
N GLU A 165 -29.65 11.15 -4.72
CA GLU A 165 -30.69 10.29 -5.29
C GLU A 165 -30.58 8.82 -4.83
N ILE A 166 -29.45 8.42 -4.24
CA ILE A 166 -29.24 7.09 -3.63
C ILE A 166 -30.26 6.86 -2.50
N GLY A 167 -30.92 5.70 -2.52
CA GLY A 167 -31.94 5.34 -1.54
C GLY A 167 -33.28 6.08 -1.73
N GLN A 168 -33.41 6.86 -2.81
CA GLN A 168 -34.64 7.53 -3.20
C GLN A 168 -35.02 7.14 -4.63
N LYS A 169 -34.41 7.77 -5.63
CA LYS A 169 -34.68 7.49 -7.04
C LYS A 169 -33.85 6.32 -7.57
N HIS A 170 -32.71 6.05 -6.93
CA HIS A 170 -31.84 4.92 -7.25
C HIS A 170 -31.71 3.97 -6.06
N ASP A 171 -31.35 2.73 -6.37
CA ASP A 171 -31.05 1.72 -5.36
C ASP A 171 -29.90 2.12 -4.42
N VAL A 172 -29.82 1.42 -3.30
CA VAL A 172 -28.71 1.52 -2.35
C VAL A 172 -27.38 1.11 -3.00
N ILE A 173 -26.28 1.48 -2.35
CA ILE A 173 -24.92 1.07 -2.73
C ILE A 173 -24.36 0.06 -1.74
N ILE A 174 -23.38 -0.71 -2.18
CA ILE A 174 -22.66 -1.67 -1.32
C ILE A 174 -21.16 -1.29 -1.35
N PRO A 175 -20.63 -0.65 -0.28
CA PRO A 175 -19.23 -0.23 -0.22
C PRO A 175 -18.23 -1.37 -0.36
N LEU A 176 -17.14 -1.12 -1.11
CA LEU A 176 -16.00 -2.03 -1.23
C LEU A 176 -14.92 -1.67 -0.23
N VAL A 177 -14.81 -2.45 0.85
CA VAL A 177 -13.85 -2.22 1.92
C VAL A 177 -13.09 -3.52 2.22
N GLY A 178 -11.81 -3.56 1.89
CA GLY A 178 -10.90 -4.67 2.19
C GLY A 178 -10.02 -4.37 3.39
N GLU A 179 -9.54 -5.41 4.06
CA GLU A 179 -8.76 -5.26 5.28
C GLU A 179 -7.54 -6.17 5.40
N CYS A 180 -6.65 -5.80 6.31
CA CYS A 180 -5.64 -6.67 6.88
C CYS A 180 -5.50 -6.41 8.39
N ASP A 181 -4.96 -7.38 9.14
CA ASP A 181 -4.80 -7.26 10.59
C ASP A 181 -3.45 -6.59 10.96
N ASP A 182 -3.50 -5.36 11.48
CA ASP A 182 -2.32 -4.62 11.98
C ASP A 182 -2.10 -4.71 13.49
N SER A 183 -2.81 -5.59 14.20
CA SER A 183 -2.81 -5.73 15.66
C SER A 183 -1.44 -5.98 16.30
N TRP A 184 -0.46 -6.46 15.53
CA TRP A 184 0.90 -6.64 16.03
C TRP A 184 1.59 -5.31 16.35
N LEU A 185 1.34 -4.26 15.55
CA LEU A 185 1.94 -2.95 15.72
C LEU A 185 0.94 -1.88 16.20
N ASN A 186 -0.35 -2.12 16.03
CA ASN A 186 -1.42 -1.16 16.27
C ASN A 186 -2.34 -1.57 17.42
N ASP A 187 -2.85 -0.60 18.17
CA ASP A 187 -4.02 -0.75 19.02
C ASP A 187 -5.30 -0.92 18.17
N ILE A 188 -5.46 -2.10 17.58
CA ILE A 188 -6.57 -2.38 16.65
C ILE A 188 -7.94 -2.28 17.35
N ALA A 189 -8.00 -2.67 18.63
CA ALA A 189 -9.22 -2.64 19.43
C ALA A 189 -9.71 -1.21 19.72
N GLY A 190 -8.82 -0.22 19.63
CA GLY A 190 -9.16 1.19 19.77
C GLY A 190 -9.89 1.82 18.60
N GLN A 191 -10.01 1.12 17.46
CA GLN A 191 -10.77 1.57 16.27
C GLN A 191 -10.44 3.03 15.89
N HIS A 192 -9.15 3.34 15.79
CA HIS A 192 -8.65 4.71 15.62
C HIS A 192 -8.96 5.33 14.24
N VAL A 193 -9.40 4.52 13.27
CA VAL A 193 -9.87 5.01 11.98
C VAL A 193 -11.27 5.60 12.13
N GLN A 194 -11.35 6.91 11.94
CA GLN A 194 -12.58 7.70 11.83
C GLN A 194 -12.94 8.05 10.37
N SER A 195 -14.18 8.52 10.14
CA SER A 195 -14.71 8.86 8.81
C SER A 195 -13.88 9.93 8.09
N GLU A 196 -13.31 10.90 8.83
CA GLU A 196 -12.47 11.95 8.26
C GLU A 196 -11.23 11.39 7.57
N HIS A 197 -10.68 10.28 8.07
CA HIS A 197 -9.53 9.62 7.42
C HIS A 197 -9.91 8.98 6.09
N VAL A 198 -11.14 8.48 5.97
CA VAL A 198 -11.67 7.94 4.71
C VAL A 198 -11.86 9.06 3.70
N TYR A 199 -12.49 10.16 4.12
CA TYR A 199 -12.66 11.36 3.29
C TYR A 199 -11.32 11.93 2.84
N GLN A 200 -10.35 11.99 3.75
CA GLN A 200 -9.00 12.44 3.46
C GLN A 200 -8.31 11.51 2.46
N ALA A 201 -8.41 10.18 2.61
CA ALA A 201 -7.83 9.23 1.66
C ALA A 201 -8.44 9.38 0.26
N ILE A 202 -9.77 9.57 0.16
CA ILE A 202 -10.46 9.82 -1.11
C ILE A 202 -10.04 11.16 -1.72
N ALA A 203 -9.99 12.24 -0.92
CA ALA A 203 -9.61 13.58 -1.37
C ALA A 203 -8.13 13.65 -1.83
N ASN A 204 -7.24 12.90 -1.17
CA ASN A 204 -5.83 12.81 -1.54
C ASN A 204 -5.57 11.97 -2.79
N ALA A 205 -6.60 11.28 -3.31
CA ALA A 205 -6.43 10.34 -4.41
C ALA A 205 -6.06 11.03 -5.71
N ARG A 206 -4.92 10.64 -6.29
CA ARG A 206 -4.40 11.17 -7.55
C ARG A 206 -3.76 10.09 -8.42
N GLY A 207 -3.66 10.37 -9.71
CA GLY A 207 -2.83 9.56 -10.62
C GLY A 207 -1.34 9.85 -10.42
N GLY A 208 -0.48 9.24 -11.22
CA GLY A 208 0.97 9.42 -11.10
C GLY A 208 1.62 8.49 -10.07
N PRO A 209 2.80 8.83 -9.53
CA PRO A 209 3.48 8.02 -8.52
C PRO A 209 2.60 7.79 -7.28
N VAL A 210 2.61 6.56 -6.77
CA VAL A 210 1.89 6.15 -5.57
C VAL A 210 2.88 6.05 -4.41
N GLN A 211 2.49 6.51 -3.22
CA GLN A 211 3.32 6.35 -2.03
C GLN A 211 3.22 4.91 -1.53
N GLU A 212 4.35 4.33 -1.13
CA GLU A 212 4.46 2.91 -0.75
C GLU A 212 5.11 2.77 0.64
N GLY A 213 5.06 1.56 1.20
CA GLY A 213 5.56 1.24 2.54
C GLY A 213 4.54 1.55 3.63
N ASN A 214 4.98 2.27 4.67
CA ASN A 214 4.25 2.49 5.93
C ASN A 214 3.18 3.59 5.80
N VAL A 215 2.23 3.44 4.89
CA VAL A 215 1.22 4.47 4.60
C VAL A 215 -0.17 3.89 4.46
N GLY A 216 -1.18 4.70 4.73
CA GLY A 216 -2.58 4.33 4.55
C GLY A 216 -2.94 3.07 5.32
N GLY A 217 -3.68 2.15 4.70
CA GLY A 217 -3.99 0.86 5.31
C GLY A 217 -2.74 0.00 5.56
N GLY A 218 -1.64 0.24 4.85
CA GLY A 218 -0.37 -0.46 5.03
C GLY A 218 0.47 -0.03 6.24
N THR A 219 0.02 0.97 7.00
CA THR A 219 0.83 1.62 8.05
C THR A 219 1.39 0.63 9.06
N GLY A 220 0.56 -0.23 9.66
CA GLY A 220 0.97 -1.22 10.66
C GLY A 220 1.27 -2.62 10.12
N MET A 221 1.28 -2.81 8.79
CA MET A 221 1.36 -4.14 8.18
C MET A 221 2.78 -4.70 8.09
N ILE A 222 2.91 -6.02 8.17
CA ILE A 222 4.17 -6.78 8.20
C ILE A 222 4.10 -7.96 7.22
N THR A 223 5.11 -8.12 6.37
CA THR A 223 5.21 -9.29 5.48
C THR A 223 6.48 -10.07 5.75
N CYS A 224 6.36 -11.37 5.98
CA CYS A 224 7.47 -12.27 6.28
C CYS A 224 8.38 -11.73 7.39
N ASP A 225 7.76 -11.25 8.48
CA ASP A 225 8.39 -10.63 9.65
C ASP A 225 9.23 -9.36 9.39
N PHE A 226 9.21 -8.83 8.17
CA PHE A 226 9.74 -7.52 7.84
C PHE A 226 8.59 -6.50 7.76
N LYS A 227 8.89 -5.24 8.06
CA LYS A 227 7.94 -4.17 7.80
C LYS A 227 7.62 -4.13 6.31
N ALA A 228 6.33 -4.03 6.02
CA ALA A 228 5.77 -3.94 4.67
C ALA A 228 4.67 -2.87 4.65
N GLY A 229 3.60 -3.08 3.89
CA GLY A 229 2.48 -2.14 3.81
C GLY A 229 1.94 -2.05 2.40
N ILE A 230 1.76 -0.81 1.91
CA ILE A 230 1.33 -0.58 0.54
C ILE A 230 2.48 -0.85 -0.40
N GLY A 231 2.23 -1.63 -1.45
CA GLY A 231 3.15 -1.77 -2.56
C GLY A 231 2.40 -1.76 -3.88
N THR A 232 3.05 -1.30 -4.94
CA THR A 232 2.44 -1.27 -6.26
C THR A 232 3.47 -1.53 -7.35
N SER A 233 2.96 -1.98 -8.50
CA SER A 233 3.73 -2.29 -9.69
C SER A 233 2.80 -2.30 -10.88
N SER A 234 3.34 -2.22 -12.09
CA SER A 234 2.57 -2.36 -13.32
C SER A 234 3.36 -3.09 -14.40
N ARG A 235 2.66 -3.54 -15.44
CA ARG A 235 3.24 -4.07 -16.67
C ARG A 235 2.51 -3.48 -17.86
N LYS A 236 3.29 -3.02 -18.85
CA LYS A 236 2.79 -2.61 -20.17
C LYS A 236 3.06 -3.72 -21.17
N LEU A 237 2.01 -4.32 -21.70
CA LEU A 237 2.12 -5.33 -22.73
C LEU A 237 2.63 -4.73 -24.04
N HIS A 238 3.38 -5.52 -24.80
CA HIS A 238 3.78 -5.15 -26.15
C HIS A 238 2.55 -5.01 -27.07
N GLN A 239 2.64 -4.19 -28.13
CA GLN A 239 1.52 -3.95 -29.06
C GLN A 239 0.98 -5.23 -29.71
N LYS A 240 1.87 -6.21 -29.98
CA LYS A 240 1.48 -7.54 -30.49
C LYS A 240 0.52 -8.33 -29.57
N TYR A 241 0.44 -7.96 -28.30
CA TYR A 241 -0.47 -8.52 -27.30
C TYR A 241 -1.62 -7.57 -26.92
N GLY A 242 -1.86 -6.53 -27.72
CA GLY A 242 -2.93 -5.54 -27.51
C GLY A 242 -2.49 -4.24 -26.82
N GLY A 243 -1.23 -4.16 -26.37
CA GLY A 243 -0.70 -2.91 -25.80
C GLY A 243 -1.33 -2.49 -24.47
N HIS A 244 -2.06 -3.39 -23.80
CA HIS A 244 -2.75 -3.11 -22.54
C HIS A 244 -1.81 -2.92 -21.35
N THR A 245 -2.25 -2.14 -20.37
CA THR A 245 -1.60 -2.00 -19.07
C THR A 245 -2.30 -2.89 -18.04
N VAL A 246 -1.51 -3.56 -17.21
CA VAL A 246 -1.95 -4.17 -15.95
C VAL A 246 -1.26 -3.43 -14.81
N GLY A 247 -2.03 -3.00 -13.83
CA GLY A 247 -1.55 -2.38 -12.61
C GLY A 247 -1.97 -3.20 -11.39
N VAL A 248 -1.11 -3.32 -10.40
CA VAL A 248 -1.41 -4.02 -9.14
C VAL A 248 -1.03 -3.15 -7.96
N LEU A 249 -1.91 -3.05 -6.97
CA LEU A 249 -1.62 -2.51 -5.65
C LEU A 249 -1.94 -3.57 -4.61
N VAL A 250 -1.05 -3.76 -3.65
CA VAL A 250 -1.21 -4.69 -2.53
C VAL A 250 -1.16 -3.95 -1.21
N MET A 251 -1.96 -4.41 -0.25
CA MET A 251 -1.76 -4.16 1.18
C MET A 251 -1.20 -5.45 1.77
N SER A 252 0.13 -5.51 1.90
CA SER A 252 0.86 -6.75 2.16
C SER A 252 1.10 -6.96 3.66
N ASN A 253 0.56 -8.05 4.22
CA ASN A 253 0.60 -8.34 5.65
C ASN A 253 0.81 -9.84 6.00
N PHE A 254 1.33 -10.69 5.10
CA PHE A 254 1.31 -12.15 5.28
C PHE A 254 2.71 -12.78 5.52
N GLY A 255 2.74 -14.07 5.86
CA GLY A 255 3.94 -14.90 5.73
C GLY A 255 4.90 -14.87 6.91
N GLU A 256 5.78 -15.88 6.93
CA GLU A 256 6.90 -16.01 7.86
C GLU A 256 8.22 -15.69 7.15
N MET A 257 9.21 -15.22 7.92
CA MET A 257 10.51 -14.81 7.39
C MET A 257 11.16 -15.89 6.52
N LYS A 258 11.15 -17.15 6.96
CA LYS A 258 11.85 -18.25 6.27
C LYS A 258 11.29 -18.54 4.87
N ASP A 259 10.02 -18.21 4.64
CA ASP A 259 9.31 -18.53 3.41
C ASP A 259 9.47 -17.44 2.34
N LEU A 260 9.96 -16.24 2.73
CA LEU A 260 10.14 -15.13 1.80
C LEU A 260 11.06 -15.51 0.64
N ARG A 261 10.47 -15.46 -0.56
CA ARG A 261 11.15 -15.64 -1.84
C ARG A 261 11.10 -14.35 -2.64
N ILE A 262 12.19 -14.03 -3.34
CA ILE A 262 12.25 -12.89 -4.27
C ILE A 262 12.94 -13.37 -5.54
N ASP A 263 12.25 -13.31 -6.68
CA ASP A 263 12.78 -13.81 -7.96
C ASP A 263 13.23 -15.29 -7.86
N GLY A 264 12.46 -16.09 -7.10
CA GLY A 264 12.73 -17.51 -6.81
C GLY A 264 13.78 -17.78 -5.71
N ILE A 265 14.54 -16.77 -5.30
CA ILE A 265 15.64 -16.89 -4.33
C ILE A 265 15.07 -16.92 -2.90
N PRO A 266 15.47 -17.86 -2.02
CA PRO A 266 14.98 -17.95 -0.64
C PRO A 266 15.64 -16.88 0.26
N VAL A 267 15.43 -15.60 -0.06
CA VAL A 267 16.02 -14.44 0.63
C VAL A 267 15.71 -14.46 2.12
N GLY A 268 14.49 -14.84 2.48
CA GLY A 268 14.04 -14.96 3.86
C GLY A 268 14.91 -15.87 4.71
N HIS A 269 15.11 -17.11 4.24
CA HIS A 269 16.00 -18.09 4.86
C HIS A 269 17.44 -17.57 4.98
N MET A 270 17.95 -16.90 3.94
CA MET A 270 19.32 -16.35 3.94
C MET A 270 19.52 -15.19 4.93
N LEU A 271 18.44 -14.47 5.27
CA LEU A 271 18.48 -13.37 6.25
C LEU A 271 18.13 -13.83 7.68
N TYR A 272 17.60 -15.05 7.85
CA TYR A 272 16.99 -15.49 9.11
C TYR A 272 17.91 -15.35 10.33
N SER A 273 19.16 -15.81 10.24
CA SER A 273 20.11 -15.77 11.37
C SER A 273 20.36 -14.35 11.89
N ARG A 274 20.38 -13.35 10.99
CA ARG A 274 20.56 -11.94 11.35
C ARG A 274 19.42 -11.40 12.19
N TYR A 275 18.21 -11.90 12.00
CA TYR A 275 17.00 -11.42 12.66
C TYR A 275 16.41 -12.44 13.65
N ALA A 276 17.13 -13.52 13.95
CA ALA A 276 16.67 -14.58 14.85
C ALA A 276 16.36 -14.04 16.26
N HIS A 277 17.11 -13.04 16.72
CA HIS A 277 16.97 -12.38 18.01
C HIS A 277 15.71 -11.50 18.16
N LEU A 278 15.06 -11.12 17.06
CA LEU A 278 13.84 -10.31 17.10
C LEU A 278 12.61 -11.19 17.37
N LYS A 279 11.72 -10.67 18.21
CA LYS A 279 10.37 -11.19 18.43
C LYS A 279 9.58 -11.13 17.11
N LYS A 280 8.91 -12.22 16.74
CA LYS A 280 8.13 -12.36 15.50
C LYS A 280 6.66 -12.61 15.81
N ARG A 281 5.80 -12.63 14.79
CA ARG A 281 4.42 -13.07 14.94
C ARG A 281 4.39 -14.59 15.10
N ASN A 282 3.76 -15.08 16.16
CA ASN A 282 3.77 -16.53 16.49
C ASN A 282 2.44 -17.22 16.19
N THR A 283 1.34 -16.47 16.16
CA THR A 283 -0.04 -16.98 16.06
C THR A 283 -0.81 -16.41 14.88
N ILE A 284 -0.33 -15.31 14.29
CA ILE A 284 -0.99 -14.60 13.20
C ILE A 284 -0.07 -14.65 12.00
N TYR A 285 -0.42 -15.48 11.02
CA TYR A 285 0.28 -15.52 9.73
C TYR A 285 0.06 -14.22 8.94
N GLY A 286 -1.05 -13.52 9.21
CA GLY A 286 -1.41 -12.24 8.63
C GLY A 286 -2.12 -12.38 7.28
N SER A 287 -2.29 -11.32 6.50
CA SER A 287 -3.23 -11.27 5.37
C SER A 287 -2.69 -10.50 4.16
N ILE A 288 -3.40 -10.49 3.04
CA ILE A 288 -3.11 -9.61 1.91
C ILE A 288 -4.38 -9.32 1.10
N ILE A 289 -4.60 -8.03 0.83
CA ILE A 289 -5.53 -7.60 -0.22
C ILE A 289 -4.72 -7.18 -1.44
N ALA A 290 -5.06 -7.74 -2.60
CA ALA A 290 -4.51 -7.32 -3.89
C ALA A 290 -5.61 -6.73 -4.77
N VAL A 291 -5.35 -5.56 -5.33
CA VAL A 291 -6.23 -4.88 -6.29
C VAL A 291 -5.55 -4.83 -7.65
N VAL A 292 -6.17 -5.43 -8.65
CA VAL A 292 -5.69 -5.51 -10.03
C VAL A 292 -6.52 -4.57 -10.90
N ALA A 293 -5.87 -3.65 -11.61
CA ALA A 293 -6.49 -2.79 -12.60
C ALA A 293 -5.97 -3.13 -13.99
N THR A 294 -6.81 -2.99 -15.02
CA THR A 294 -6.36 -3.06 -16.41
C THR A 294 -7.17 -2.16 -17.33
N ASP A 295 -6.58 -1.76 -18.46
CA ASP A 295 -7.29 -1.13 -19.59
C ASP A 295 -7.68 -2.13 -20.70
N ALA A 296 -7.49 -3.43 -20.47
CA ALA A 296 -7.97 -4.49 -21.35
C ALA A 296 -9.51 -4.61 -21.27
N PRO A 297 -10.22 -4.72 -22.41
CA PRO A 297 -11.67 -4.86 -22.43
C PRO A 297 -12.11 -6.25 -21.97
N LEU A 298 -12.36 -6.40 -20.66
CA LEU A 298 -12.68 -7.68 -20.03
C LEU A 298 -14.08 -7.69 -19.41
N LEU A 299 -14.70 -8.87 -19.39
CA LEU A 299 -15.93 -9.14 -18.65
C LEU A 299 -15.64 -9.63 -17.22
N GLY A 300 -16.66 -9.65 -16.35
CA GLY A 300 -16.51 -10.04 -14.94
C GLY A 300 -15.86 -11.43 -14.75
N HIS A 301 -16.29 -12.44 -15.52
CA HIS A 301 -15.67 -13.78 -15.43
C HIS A 301 -14.20 -13.81 -15.90
N GLN A 302 -13.80 -12.94 -16.84
CA GLN A 302 -12.40 -12.79 -17.25
C GLN A 302 -11.59 -12.08 -16.16
N LEU A 303 -12.19 -11.11 -15.47
CA LEU A 303 -11.57 -10.46 -14.31
C LEU A 303 -11.41 -11.41 -13.13
N ASN A 304 -12.37 -12.31 -12.88
CA ASN A 304 -12.20 -13.41 -11.90
C ASN A 304 -10.99 -14.28 -12.25
N ARG A 305 -10.77 -14.57 -13.54
CA ARG A 305 -9.59 -15.32 -14.01
C ARG A 305 -8.29 -14.53 -13.83
N LEU A 306 -8.29 -13.21 -14.05
CA LEU A 306 -7.15 -12.34 -13.73
C LEU A 306 -6.85 -12.33 -12.23
N ALA A 307 -7.88 -12.17 -11.39
CA ALA A 307 -7.73 -12.16 -9.92
C ALA A 307 -7.05 -13.44 -9.41
N LYS A 308 -7.42 -14.61 -9.96
CA LYS A 308 -6.74 -15.89 -9.70
C LYS A 308 -5.24 -15.91 -10.02
N ARG A 309 -4.75 -15.05 -10.92
CA ARG A 309 -3.32 -14.99 -11.25
C ARG A 309 -2.52 -14.18 -10.24
N ALA A 310 -3.13 -13.21 -9.56
CA ALA A 310 -2.45 -12.51 -8.47
C ALA A 310 -2.08 -13.50 -7.34
N ALA A 311 -2.93 -14.48 -7.05
CA ALA A 311 -2.64 -15.58 -6.12
C ALA A 311 -1.34 -16.33 -6.47
N LEU A 312 -1.02 -16.53 -7.75
CA LEU A 312 0.25 -17.16 -8.16
C LEU A 312 1.45 -16.23 -7.85
N GLY A 313 1.29 -14.91 -8.01
CA GLY A 313 2.30 -13.93 -7.62
C GLY A 313 2.52 -13.88 -6.11
N ILE A 314 1.44 -13.97 -5.32
CA ILE A 314 1.51 -14.08 -3.85
C ILE A 314 2.22 -15.38 -3.44
N GLY A 315 1.89 -16.50 -4.08
CA GLY A 315 2.57 -17.79 -3.84
C GLY A 315 4.06 -17.76 -4.19
N ARG A 316 4.46 -17.06 -5.26
CA ARG A 316 5.88 -16.87 -5.62
C ARG A 316 6.68 -16.11 -4.58
N MET A 317 6.01 -15.30 -3.76
CA MET A 317 6.61 -14.55 -2.66
C MET A 317 6.75 -15.36 -1.37
N GLY A 318 6.27 -16.61 -1.37
CA GLY A 318 6.38 -17.51 -0.23
C GLY A 318 5.06 -17.84 0.46
N SER A 319 3.93 -17.27 0.03
CA SER A 319 2.68 -17.61 0.69
C SER A 319 2.19 -19.01 0.34
N TYR A 320 1.65 -19.69 1.34
CA TYR A 320 0.83 -20.89 1.19
C TYR A 320 -0.61 -20.69 1.67
N ALA A 321 -1.05 -19.43 1.83
CA ALA A 321 -2.39 -19.06 2.27
C ALA A 321 -2.81 -19.80 3.56
N ALA A 322 -2.02 -19.61 4.63
CA ALA A 322 -2.22 -20.28 5.90
C ALA A 322 -3.64 -20.09 6.46
N HIS A 323 -4.08 -20.98 7.36
CA HIS A 323 -5.44 -21.02 7.90
C HIS A 323 -6.03 -19.64 8.26
N GLY A 324 -5.32 -18.83 9.05
CA GLY A 324 -5.75 -17.50 9.49
C GLY A 324 -5.40 -16.35 8.54
N SER A 325 -5.06 -16.64 7.27
CA SER A 325 -4.59 -15.66 6.32
C SER A 325 -5.65 -15.24 5.31
N GLY A 326 -6.31 -14.10 5.54
CA GLY A 326 -7.21 -13.51 4.54
C GLY A 326 -6.43 -13.07 3.31
N GLU A 327 -6.52 -13.84 2.22
CA GLU A 327 -5.85 -13.55 0.95
C GLU A 327 -6.91 -13.36 -0.14
N ILE A 328 -7.28 -12.11 -0.38
CA ILE A 328 -8.41 -11.74 -1.23
C ILE A 328 -7.95 -10.80 -2.34
N VAL A 329 -8.40 -11.09 -3.57
CA VAL A 329 -8.02 -10.33 -4.76
C VAL A 329 -9.26 -9.73 -5.41
N LEU A 330 -9.23 -8.42 -5.65
CA LEU A 330 -10.21 -7.69 -6.46
C LEU A 330 -9.56 -7.31 -7.80
N ALA A 331 -10.29 -7.43 -8.90
CA ALA A 331 -9.82 -7.05 -10.23
C ALA A 331 -10.88 -6.22 -10.96
N PHE A 332 -10.44 -5.18 -11.68
CA PHE A 332 -11.35 -4.35 -12.48
C PHE A 332 -10.74 -3.90 -13.81
N SER A 333 -11.63 -3.65 -14.77
CA SER A 333 -11.25 -3.10 -16.08
C SER A 333 -11.79 -1.69 -16.26
N THR A 334 -10.93 -0.80 -16.77
CA THR A 334 -11.30 0.58 -17.11
C THR A 334 -11.83 0.75 -18.54
N ALA A 335 -11.86 -0.32 -19.33
CA ALA A 335 -12.13 -0.26 -20.76
C ALA A 335 -13.61 -0.09 -21.11
N ASN A 336 -14.50 -0.67 -20.30
CA ASN A 336 -15.94 -0.56 -20.46
C ASN A 336 -16.53 0.21 -19.27
N ARG A 337 -17.48 1.10 -19.56
CA ARG A 337 -18.28 1.80 -18.54
C ARG A 337 -19.72 1.33 -18.65
N VAL A 338 -20.29 0.91 -17.53
CA VAL A 338 -21.68 0.47 -17.43
C VAL A 338 -22.47 1.63 -16.78
N PRO A 339 -23.23 2.40 -17.57
CA PRO A 339 -23.95 3.54 -17.02
C PRO A 339 -24.97 3.07 -15.98
N ARG A 340 -25.17 3.84 -14.90
CA ARG A 340 -26.20 3.54 -13.91
C ARG A 340 -27.60 3.68 -14.51
N GLU A 341 -27.79 4.72 -15.30
CA GLU A 341 -29.03 4.99 -16.02
C GLU A 341 -28.82 4.98 -17.53
N THR A 342 -29.80 4.43 -18.24
CA THR A 342 -29.84 4.46 -19.69
C THR A 342 -31.28 4.27 -20.16
N ARG A 343 -31.68 4.98 -21.23
CA ARG A 343 -32.97 4.73 -21.91
C ARG A 343 -32.91 3.53 -22.87
N LYS A 344 -31.72 2.93 -23.04
CA LYS A 344 -31.49 1.81 -23.95
C LYS A 344 -31.66 0.49 -23.21
N MET A 345 -32.37 -0.46 -23.83
CA MET A 345 -32.51 -1.84 -23.32
C MET A 345 -31.19 -2.63 -23.34
N VAL A 346 -30.28 -2.28 -24.25
CA VAL A 346 -29.01 -2.99 -24.44
C VAL A 346 -27.83 -2.04 -24.53
N TYR A 347 -26.67 -2.48 -24.05
CA TYR A 347 -25.40 -1.79 -24.16
C TYR A 347 -24.36 -2.65 -24.86
N LYS A 348 -23.48 -2.04 -25.65
CA LYS A 348 -22.41 -2.74 -26.37
C LYS A 348 -21.10 -2.58 -25.61
N MET A 349 -20.50 -3.69 -25.21
CA MET A 349 -19.18 -3.72 -24.56
C MET A 349 -18.14 -4.30 -25.52
N LYS A 350 -16.91 -3.80 -25.43
CA LYS A 350 -15.76 -4.44 -26.07
C LYS A 350 -15.31 -5.61 -25.20
N ILE A 351 -14.89 -6.69 -25.84
CA ILE A 351 -14.43 -7.90 -25.16
C ILE A 351 -13.17 -8.39 -25.85
N LEU A 352 -12.12 -8.65 -25.07
CA LEU A 352 -10.91 -9.32 -25.52
C LEU A 352 -11.19 -10.83 -25.60
N LEU A 353 -10.77 -11.45 -26.70
CA LEU A 353 -10.91 -12.91 -26.88
C LEU A 353 -10.15 -13.66 -25.78
N ASP A 354 -10.75 -14.72 -25.25
CA ASP A 354 -10.17 -15.50 -24.14
C ASP A 354 -8.79 -16.09 -24.45
N GLN A 355 -8.57 -16.48 -25.70
CA GLN A 355 -7.29 -17.02 -26.18
C GLN A 355 -6.16 -15.96 -26.23
N ARG A 356 -6.47 -14.70 -25.93
CA ARG A 356 -5.51 -13.59 -25.86
C ARG A 356 -5.20 -13.15 -24.44
N MET A 357 -5.69 -13.87 -23.42
CA MET A 357 -5.52 -13.49 -22.02
C MET A 357 -4.18 -13.87 -21.41
N ASP A 358 -3.44 -14.85 -21.96
CA ASP A 358 -2.20 -15.34 -21.34
C ASP A 358 -1.14 -14.27 -21.06
N PRO A 359 -0.89 -13.29 -21.96
CA PRO A 359 -0.02 -12.16 -21.64
C PRO A 359 -0.50 -11.32 -20.45
N LEU A 360 -1.82 -11.12 -20.30
CA LEU A 360 -2.38 -10.43 -19.13
C LEU A 360 -2.19 -11.25 -17.86
N TYR A 361 -2.32 -12.58 -17.94
CA TYR A 361 -2.07 -13.46 -16.80
C TYR A 361 -0.62 -13.36 -16.33
N GLN A 362 0.34 -13.47 -17.24
CA GLN A 362 1.75 -13.31 -16.91
C GLN A 362 2.03 -11.93 -16.31
N ALA A 363 1.48 -10.87 -16.92
CA ALA A 363 1.61 -9.51 -16.41
C ALA A 363 1.06 -9.32 -14.98
N VAL A 364 -0.09 -9.94 -14.65
CA VAL A 364 -0.63 -9.93 -13.28
C VAL A 364 0.32 -10.62 -12.31
N VAL A 365 0.81 -11.82 -12.64
CA VAL A 365 1.76 -12.56 -11.76
C VAL A 365 2.99 -11.71 -11.46
N GLU A 366 3.62 -11.17 -12.51
CA GLU A 366 4.84 -10.37 -12.38
C GLU A 366 4.61 -9.05 -11.64
N ALA A 367 3.48 -8.37 -11.90
CA ALA A 367 3.12 -7.13 -11.21
C ALA A 367 2.81 -7.39 -9.73
N THR A 368 2.11 -8.47 -9.39
CA THR A 368 1.83 -8.81 -7.99
C THR A 368 3.11 -9.14 -7.22
N GLU A 369 3.99 -9.97 -7.79
CA GLU A 369 5.29 -10.32 -7.18
C GLU A 369 6.10 -9.04 -6.89
N GLU A 370 6.24 -8.17 -7.89
CA GLU A 370 6.99 -6.93 -7.72
C GLU A 370 6.30 -5.92 -6.77
N ALA A 371 4.98 -5.84 -6.74
CA ALA A 371 4.26 -4.97 -5.83
C ALA A 371 4.53 -5.36 -4.36
N ILE A 372 4.55 -6.66 -4.04
CA ILE A 372 4.90 -7.15 -2.70
C ILE A 372 6.36 -6.80 -2.37
N VAL A 373 7.29 -7.00 -3.30
CA VAL A 373 8.70 -6.64 -3.07
C VAL A 373 8.88 -5.12 -2.91
N ASN A 374 8.16 -4.30 -3.67
CA ASN A 374 8.19 -2.85 -3.49
C ASN A 374 7.63 -2.43 -2.14
N SER A 375 6.58 -3.09 -1.62
CA SER A 375 6.08 -2.83 -0.26
C SER A 375 7.17 -3.02 0.80
N LEU A 376 7.95 -4.11 0.68
CA LEU A 376 9.08 -4.41 1.57
C LEU A 376 10.21 -3.39 1.37
N CYS A 377 10.58 -3.10 0.12
CA CYS A 377 11.68 -2.21 -0.20
C CYS A 377 11.41 -0.74 0.17
N MET A 378 10.14 -0.31 0.15
CA MET A 378 9.74 1.06 0.47
C MET A 378 9.42 1.27 1.96
N ALA A 379 9.09 0.20 2.69
CA ALA A 379 8.84 0.26 4.13
C ALA A 379 10.09 0.65 4.94
N THR A 380 9.88 1.43 6.00
CA THR A 380 10.92 1.79 7.00
C THR A 380 10.67 1.03 8.30
N ASP A 381 11.66 0.95 9.17
CA ASP A 381 11.49 0.36 10.50
C ASP A 381 10.29 0.99 11.24
N LEU A 382 9.55 0.19 12.00
CA LEU A 382 8.43 0.66 12.79
C LEU A 382 8.33 -0.06 14.14
N GLU A 383 8.33 0.73 15.20
CA GLU A 383 7.94 0.28 16.54
C GLU A 383 6.44 0.55 16.75
N GLY A 384 5.75 -0.44 17.26
CA GLY A 384 4.33 -0.42 17.57
C GLY A 384 4.04 -0.58 19.07
N ILE A 385 2.90 -1.18 19.37
CA ILE A 385 2.47 -1.47 20.74
C ILE A 385 3.46 -2.40 21.47
N ASN A 386 3.60 -2.25 22.79
CA ASN A 386 4.37 -3.15 23.66
C ASN A 386 5.85 -3.33 23.24
N GLY A 387 6.44 -2.31 22.61
CA GLY A 387 7.79 -2.38 22.06
C GLY A 387 7.95 -3.40 20.92
N ASN A 388 6.85 -3.90 20.33
CA ASN A 388 6.91 -4.76 19.16
C ASN A 388 7.55 -3.97 18.00
N PHE A 389 8.52 -4.60 17.34
CA PHE A 389 9.33 -3.96 16.32
C PHE A 389 9.30 -4.75 15.02
N ALA A 390 9.08 -4.06 13.91
CA ALA A 390 9.17 -4.60 12.56
C ALA A 390 10.35 -3.95 11.83
N PRO A 391 11.43 -4.70 11.53
CA PRO A 391 12.57 -4.18 10.78
C PRO A 391 12.22 -4.04 9.30
N SER A 392 12.72 -3.01 8.64
CA SER A 392 12.71 -2.93 7.19
C SER A 392 13.69 -3.93 6.56
N ILE A 393 13.38 -4.43 5.36
CA ILE A 393 14.29 -5.35 4.66
C ILE A 393 15.63 -4.65 4.35
N PRO A 394 16.80 -5.28 4.58
CA PRO A 394 18.10 -4.63 4.41
C PRO A 394 18.50 -4.54 2.93
N LEU A 395 18.22 -3.40 2.28
CA LEU A 395 18.38 -3.22 0.83
C LEU A 395 19.78 -3.56 0.29
N LYS A 396 20.85 -3.19 1.01
CA LYS A 396 22.23 -3.53 0.64
C LYS A 396 22.47 -5.06 0.62
N SER A 397 21.98 -5.76 1.65
CA SER A 397 22.07 -7.22 1.74
C SER A 397 21.20 -7.89 0.69
N LEU A 398 19.98 -7.40 0.48
CA LEU A 398 19.07 -7.87 -0.55
C LEU A 398 19.72 -7.82 -1.94
N LYS A 399 20.28 -6.67 -2.31
CA LYS A 399 21.00 -6.49 -3.58
C LYS A 399 22.16 -7.48 -3.72
N LYS A 400 22.98 -7.63 -2.67
CA LYS A 400 24.11 -8.56 -2.67
C LYS A 400 23.66 -10.02 -2.83
N ILE A 401 22.62 -10.44 -2.10
CA ILE A 401 22.07 -11.80 -2.18
C ILE A 401 21.64 -12.12 -3.61
N ILE A 402 20.81 -11.26 -4.20
CA ILE A 402 20.25 -11.51 -5.54
C ILE A 402 21.35 -11.46 -6.60
N TYR A 403 22.26 -10.49 -6.52
CA TYR A 403 23.38 -10.37 -7.44
C TYR A 403 24.31 -11.60 -7.42
N ASN A 404 24.69 -12.06 -6.23
CA ASN A 404 25.55 -13.23 -6.08
C ASN A 404 24.89 -14.50 -6.63
N HIS A 405 23.59 -14.67 -6.40
CA HIS A 405 22.88 -15.83 -6.91
C HIS A 405 22.76 -15.81 -8.45
N LYS A 406 22.48 -14.65 -9.06
CA LYS A 406 22.44 -14.53 -10.53
C LYS A 406 23.81 -14.82 -11.15
N LYS A 407 24.88 -14.28 -10.57
CA LYS A 407 26.26 -14.60 -10.99
C LYS A 407 26.59 -16.08 -10.91
N PHE A 408 26.20 -16.74 -9.83
CA PHE A 408 26.41 -18.18 -9.68
C PHE A 408 25.72 -18.95 -10.80
N CYS A 409 24.47 -18.62 -11.12
CA CYS A 409 23.73 -19.26 -12.21
C CYS A 409 24.30 -18.98 -13.61
N GLU A 410 24.95 -17.83 -13.84
CA GLU A 410 25.62 -17.52 -15.12
C GLU A 410 26.98 -18.22 -15.28
N SER A 411 27.59 -18.67 -14.17
CA SER A 411 28.89 -19.33 -14.14
C SER A 411 28.84 -20.86 -14.20
N CYS A 412 27.65 -21.45 -14.06
CA CYS A 412 27.39 -22.88 -14.19
C CYS A 412 26.76 -23.17 -15.56
#